data_AF-A0A2P6UZA4-F1
#
_entry.id   AF-A0A2P6UZA4-F1
#
_cell.length_a   1.000
_cell.length_b   1.000
_cell.length_c   1.000
_cell.angle_alpha   90.00
_cell.angle_beta   90.00
_cell.angle_gamma   90.00
#
_symmetry.space_group_name_H-M   'P 1'
#
loop_
_entity.id
_entity.type
_entity.pdbx_description
1 polymer ?
#
loop_
_entity_poly.entity_id
_entity_poly.type
_entity_poly.pdbx_seq_one_letter_code
_entity_poly.pdbx_strand_id
1 'polypeptide(L)'
;MPWMVRNAGRFPLTVVEGQGARFTCADSRQYVDFCLGDTGAMAGHLPAPTVAAIQQRAAKGLTFMLPSEDAVPVARLLQQRFGLPYWQLALTATDANRFSIRLARLATGRTKILVFNWCYHGTVDETFATLGWVGPLQV
;
A
#
# COMPACT_ATOMS: atom_id res chain seq x y z
N MET A 1 0.42 16.05 6.03
CA MET A 1 -0.69 15.07 6.04
C MET A 1 -1.59 15.33 7.24
N PRO A 2 -2.87 15.71 7.05
CA PRO A 2 -3.76 16.13 8.14
C PRO A 2 -4.00 15.10 9.25
N TRP A 3 -3.76 13.80 9.00
CA TRP A 3 -3.89 12.75 10.02
C TRP A 3 -2.60 12.55 10.84
N MET A 4 -1.43 12.92 10.31
CA MET A 4 -0.16 12.90 11.06
C MET A 4 -0.07 14.02 12.11
N VAL A 5 -0.95 15.03 12.01
CA VAL A 5 -0.99 16.18 12.94
C VAL A 5 -2.12 16.07 13.98
N ARG A 6 -2.88 14.97 13.97
CA ARG A 6 -3.99 14.75 14.92
C ARG A 6 -3.54 13.83 16.04
N ASN A 7 -3.73 14.28 17.28
CA ASN A 7 -3.54 13.46 18.46
C ASN A 7 -4.64 12.38 18.49
N ALA A 8 -4.27 11.13 18.20
CA ALA A 8 -5.18 9.99 18.12
C ALA A 8 -5.59 9.42 19.49
N GLY A 9 -4.94 9.88 20.57
CA GLY A 9 -5.11 9.35 21.93
C GLY A 9 -3.77 9.15 22.63
N ARG A 10 -3.79 8.67 23.88
CA ARG A 10 -2.57 8.47 24.69
C ARG A 10 -1.71 7.29 24.21
N PHE A 11 -2.31 6.32 23.52
CA PHE A 11 -1.67 5.10 23.04
C PHE A 11 -2.48 4.51 21.86
N PRO A 12 -1.84 3.73 20.97
CA PRO A 12 -2.55 3.03 19.90
C PRO A 12 -3.43 1.90 20.46
N LEU A 13 -4.52 1.60 19.76
CA LEU A 13 -5.35 0.43 20.08
C LEU A 13 -4.60 -0.86 19.77
N THR A 14 -4.64 -1.83 20.69
CA THR A 14 -4.12 -3.19 20.46
C THR A 14 -5.24 -4.09 19.97
N VAL A 15 -5.22 -4.43 18.68
CA VAL A 15 -6.20 -5.31 18.02
C VAL A 15 -5.83 -6.77 18.26
N VAL A 16 -6.83 -7.61 18.55
CA VAL A 16 -6.69 -9.07 18.75
C VAL A 16 -7.12 -9.82 17.50
N GLU A 17 -8.27 -9.46 16.94
CA GLU A 17 -8.86 -10.15 15.79
C GLU A 17 -9.78 -9.21 15.01
N GLY A 18 -10.06 -9.53 13.75
CA GLY A 18 -11.02 -8.81 12.93
C GLY A 18 -11.50 -9.62 11.73
N GLN A 19 -12.75 -9.37 11.33
CA GLN A 19 -13.41 -10.03 10.20
C GLN A 19 -14.35 -9.02 9.52
N GLY A 20 -14.29 -8.92 8.20
CA GLY A 20 -15.09 -7.95 7.44
C GLY A 20 -14.75 -6.52 7.88
N ALA A 21 -15.76 -5.72 8.22
CA ALA A 21 -15.58 -4.35 8.69
C ALA A 21 -15.60 -4.22 10.23
N ARG A 22 -15.19 -5.27 10.96
CA ARG A 22 -15.20 -5.26 12.44
C ARG A 22 -13.90 -5.82 13.01
N PHE A 23 -13.48 -5.29 14.16
CA PHE A 23 -12.38 -5.85 14.96
C PHE A 23 -12.63 -5.75 16.47
N THR A 24 -11.93 -6.60 17.22
CA THR A 24 -11.94 -6.66 18.69
C THR A 24 -10.58 -6.27 19.23
N CYS A 25 -10.54 -5.38 20.23
CA CYS A 25 -9.33 -4.97 20.94
C CYS A 25 -9.02 -5.87 22.15
N ALA A 26 -7.80 -5.75 22.68
CA ALA A 26 -7.32 -6.49 23.86
C ALA A 26 -8.14 -6.22 25.14
N ASP A 27 -8.85 -5.10 25.20
CA ASP A 27 -9.80 -4.73 26.27
C ASP A 27 -11.23 -5.24 26.01
N SER A 28 -11.41 -6.16 25.06
CA SER A 28 -12.68 -6.74 24.62
C SER A 28 -13.67 -5.76 23.99
N ARG A 29 -13.26 -4.52 23.67
CA ARG A 29 -14.11 -3.59 22.92
C ARG A 29 -14.15 -3.95 21.44
N GLN A 30 -15.35 -3.86 20.86
CA GLN A 30 -15.58 -4.10 19.44
C GLN A 30 -15.83 -2.79 18.70
N TYR A 31 -15.28 -2.70 17.49
CA TYR A 31 -15.42 -1.53 16.63
C TYR A 31 -15.96 -1.94 15.26
N VAL A 32 -16.73 -1.05 14.65
CA VAL A 32 -16.94 -1.04 13.20
C VAL A 32 -15.81 -0.19 12.60
N ASP A 33 -15.06 -0.79 11.69
CA ASP A 33 -13.85 -0.20 11.12
C ASP A 33 -14.15 0.49 9.79
N PHE A 34 -14.14 1.82 9.82
CA PHE A 34 -14.22 2.65 8.63
C PHE A 34 -12.83 3.04 8.08
N CYS A 35 -11.75 2.76 8.82
CA CYS A 35 -10.38 3.06 8.41
C CYS A 35 -9.83 1.97 7.50
N LEU A 36 -10.18 0.70 7.77
CA LEU A 36 -9.80 -0.47 6.97
C LEU A 36 -8.30 -0.50 6.64
N GLY A 37 -7.48 -0.30 7.67
CA GLY A 37 -6.01 -0.32 7.55
C GLY A 37 -5.45 0.72 6.58
N ASP A 38 -5.98 1.95 6.60
CA ASP A 38 -5.65 3.02 5.65
C ASP A 38 -5.78 2.52 4.20
N THR A 39 -6.94 1.93 3.89
CA THR A 39 -7.28 1.22 2.64
C THR A 39 -6.58 -0.13 2.40
N GLY A 40 -5.58 -0.53 3.19
CA GLY A 40 -4.91 -1.83 3.03
C GLY A 40 -5.85 -3.04 3.21
N ALA A 41 -6.91 -2.89 4.00
CA ALA A 41 -7.96 -3.88 4.19
C ALA A 41 -9.26 -3.46 3.48
N MET A 42 -9.19 -2.83 2.30
CA MET A 42 -10.36 -2.34 1.56
C MET A 42 -11.42 -3.44 1.27
N ALA A 43 -11.00 -4.70 1.17
CA ALA A 43 -11.90 -5.85 1.01
C ALA A 43 -12.41 -6.43 2.35
N GLY A 44 -12.19 -5.73 3.46
CA GLY A 44 -12.44 -6.20 4.83
C GLY A 44 -11.26 -6.99 5.41
N HIS A 45 -11.29 -7.14 6.74
CA HIS A 45 -10.41 -8.02 7.50
C HIS A 45 -10.71 -9.49 7.19
N LEU A 46 -9.68 -10.32 7.04
CA LEU A 46 -9.77 -11.75 6.70
C LEU A 46 -10.70 -12.05 5.49
N PRO A 47 -10.43 -11.50 4.29
CA PRO A 47 -11.24 -11.79 3.12
C PRO A 47 -11.04 -13.25 2.69
N ALA A 48 -12.10 -14.06 2.81
CA ALA A 48 -12.04 -15.52 2.66
C ALA A 48 -11.37 -16.01 1.36
N PRO A 49 -11.64 -15.44 0.16
CA PRO A 49 -10.96 -15.86 -1.06
C PRO A 49 -9.45 -15.63 -1.03
N THR A 50 -9.00 -14.50 -0.46
CA THR A 50 -7.58 -14.16 -0.34
C THR A 50 -6.87 -15.07 0.65
N VAL A 51 -7.48 -15.32 1.82
CA VAL A 51 -6.92 -16.22 2.83
C VAL A 51 -6.75 -17.63 2.27
N ALA A 52 -7.76 -18.16 1.57
CA ALA A 52 -7.70 -19.48 0.95
C ALA A 52 -6.58 -19.56 -0.12
N ALA A 53 -6.44 -18.54 -0.96
CA ALA A 53 -5.39 -18.49 -1.98
C ALA A 53 -3.98 -18.45 -1.36
N ILE A 54 -3.78 -17.67 -0.29
CA ILE A 54 -2.51 -17.61 0.45
C ILE A 54 -2.18 -18.97 1.06
N GLN A 55 -3.16 -19.62 1.72
CA GLN A 55 -2.95 -20.93 2.34
C GLN A 55 -2.58 -22.01 1.30
N GLN A 56 -3.29 -22.05 0.17
CA GLN A 56 -2.95 -22.97 -0.92
C GLN A 56 -1.55 -22.71 -1.49
N ARG A 57 -1.16 -21.44 -1.65
CA ARG A 57 0.17 -21.08 -2.18
C ARG A 57 1.27 -21.44 -1.17
N ALA A 58 1.07 -21.12 0.10
CA ALA A 58 2.03 -21.41 1.18
C ALA A 58 2.34 -22.90 1.30
N ALA A 59 1.34 -23.78 1.14
CA ALA A 59 1.52 -25.23 1.12
C ALA A 59 2.41 -25.73 -0.05
N LYS A 60 2.64 -24.90 -1.07
CA LYS A 60 3.44 -25.22 -2.26
C LYS A 60 4.71 -24.34 -2.37
N GLY A 61 5.09 -23.63 -1.30
CA GLY A 61 6.23 -22.70 -1.27
C GLY A 61 5.88 -21.25 -1.65
N LEU A 62 6.58 -20.30 -1.01
CA LEU A 62 6.30 -18.86 -1.07
C LEU A 62 7.22 -18.07 -2.02
N THR A 63 8.46 -18.51 -2.22
CA THR A 63 9.39 -17.87 -3.15
C THR A 63 10.41 -18.87 -3.69
N PHE A 64 10.67 -18.77 -4.99
CA PHE A 64 11.65 -19.59 -5.70
C PHE A 64 12.63 -18.75 -6.53
N MET A 65 12.51 -17.42 -6.49
CA MET A 65 13.14 -16.51 -7.47
C MET A 65 12.81 -16.90 -8.94
N LEU A 66 11.68 -17.57 -9.14
CA LEU A 66 11.16 -18.06 -10.41
C LEU A 66 9.64 -17.79 -10.46
N PRO A 67 9.05 -17.61 -11.66
CA PRO A 67 7.62 -17.37 -11.79
C PRO A 67 6.80 -18.62 -11.43
N SER A 68 5.60 -18.41 -10.90
CA SER A 68 4.56 -19.45 -10.82
C SER A 68 3.55 -19.29 -11.95
N GLU A 69 2.73 -20.32 -12.17
CA GLU A 69 1.61 -20.28 -13.12
C GLU A 69 0.58 -19.18 -12.78
N ASP A 70 0.57 -18.68 -11.54
CA ASP A 70 -0.31 -17.60 -11.08
C ASP A 70 0.00 -16.26 -11.77
N ALA A 71 1.23 -16.07 -12.28
CA ALA A 71 1.66 -14.81 -12.88
C ALA A 71 0.88 -14.46 -14.16
N VAL A 72 0.59 -15.45 -15.01
CA VAL A 72 -0.10 -15.27 -16.30
C VAL A 72 -1.55 -14.78 -16.14
N PRO A 73 -2.43 -15.43 -15.35
CA PRO A 73 -3.79 -14.95 -15.15
C PRO A 73 -3.82 -13.59 -14.44
N VAL A 74 -2.92 -13.34 -13.48
CA VAL A 74 -2.82 -12.02 -12.81
C VAL A 74 -2.46 -10.93 -13.81
N ALA A 75 -1.46 -11.14 -14.68
CA ALA A 75 -1.08 -10.16 -15.69
C ALA A 75 -2.22 -9.86 -16.68
N ARG A 76 -2.96 -10.89 -17.12
CA ARG A 76 -4.14 -10.70 -17.99
C ARG A 76 -5.24 -9.89 -17.29
N LEU A 77 -5.52 -10.18 -16.02
CA LEU A 77 -6.51 -9.44 -15.24
C LEU A 77 -6.14 -7.97 -15.07
N LEU A 78 -4.86 -7.68 -14.81
CA LEU A 78 -4.35 -6.31 -14.70
C LEU A 78 -4.49 -5.56 -16.04
N GLN A 79 -4.11 -6.19 -17.15
CA GLN A 79 -4.27 -5.61 -18.48
C GLN A 79 -5.74 -5.33 -18.81
N GLN A 80 -6.63 -6.29 -18.55
CA GLN A 80 -8.07 -6.11 -18.80
C GLN A 80 -8.69 -5.01 -17.94
N ARG A 81 -8.29 -4.93 -16.66
CA ARG A 81 -8.88 -3.99 -15.70
C ARG A 81 -8.39 -2.55 -15.90
N PHE A 82 -7.12 -2.35 -16.19
CA PHE A 82 -6.47 -1.03 -16.20
C PHE A 82 -6.00 -0.58 -17.58
N GLY A 83 -6.09 -1.43 -18.62
CA GLY A 83 -5.83 -1.06 -20.01
C GLY A 83 -4.35 -0.89 -20.39
N LEU A 84 -3.41 -1.21 -19.50
CA LEU A 84 -1.97 -1.13 -19.80
C LEU A 84 -1.40 -2.49 -20.23
N PRO A 85 -0.51 -2.53 -21.25
CA PRO A 85 -0.02 -3.78 -21.84
C PRO A 85 1.06 -4.49 -21.02
N TYR A 86 1.79 -3.77 -20.16
CA TYR A 86 2.93 -4.30 -19.42
C TYR A 86 2.81 -4.01 -17.92
N TRP A 87 3.20 -4.99 -17.11
CA TRP A 87 3.09 -4.93 -15.65
C TRP A 87 4.34 -5.46 -14.99
N GLN A 88 4.68 -4.85 -13.85
CA GLN A 88 5.70 -5.33 -12.93
C GLN A 88 5.13 -5.22 -11.51
N LEU A 89 5.50 -6.15 -10.64
CA LEU A 89 5.07 -6.14 -9.23
C LEU A 89 6.15 -5.53 -8.35
N ALA A 90 5.72 -4.81 -7.32
CA ALA A 90 6.55 -4.30 -6.25
C ALA A 90 5.91 -4.67 -4.91
N LEU A 91 6.70 -4.72 -3.83
CA LEU A 91 6.18 -5.09 -2.51
C LEU A 91 5.37 -3.97 -1.86
N THR A 92 5.58 -2.73 -2.29
CA THR A 92 4.89 -1.55 -1.76
C THR A 92 4.60 -0.54 -2.87
N ALA A 93 3.62 0.34 -2.65
CA ALA A 93 3.37 1.48 -3.53
C ALA A 93 4.55 2.46 -3.55
N THR A 94 5.27 2.62 -2.42
CA THR A 94 6.53 3.38 -2.37
C THR A 94 7.52 2.84 -3.40
N ASP A 95 7.75 1.53 -3.44
CA ASP A 95 8.68 0.91 -4.39
C ASP A 95 8.21 1.05 -5.84
N ALA A 96 6.91 0.85 -6.09
CA ALA A 96 6.33 1.08 -7.40
C ALA A 96 6.63 2.51 -7.88
N ASN A 97 6.39 3.52 -7.04
CA ASN A 97 6.68 4.92 -7.37
C ASN A 97 8.18 5.17 -7.60
N ARG A 98 9.07 4.64 -6.74
CA ARG A 98 10.53 4.77 -6.90
C ARG A 98 11.00 4.16 -8.22
N PHE A 99 10.51 2.97 -8.58
CA PHE A 99 10.87 2.29 -9.83
C PHE A 99 10.33 3.03 -11.05
N SER A 100 9.08 3.51 -11.00
CA SER A 100 8.51 4.32 -12.08
C SER A 100 9.30 5.60 -12.34
N ILE A 101 9.69 6.33 -11.29
CA ILE A 101 10.54 7.53 -11.42
C ILE A 101 11.89 7.17 -12.03
N ARG A 102 12.53 6.08 -11.58
CA ARG A 102 13.81 5.62 -12.12
C ARG A 102 13.71 5.29 -13.62
N LEU A 103 12.67 4.56 -14.02
CA LEU A 103 12.42 4.22 -15.42
C LEU A 103 12.12 5.46 -16.27
N ALA A 104 11.34 6.42 -15.76
CA ALA A 104 11.04 7.66 -16.46
C ALA A 104 12.31 8.50 -16.70
N ARG A 105 13.20 8.60 -15.71
CA ARG A 105 14.51 9.26 -15.87
C ARG A 105 15.37 8.55 -16.91
N LEU A 106 15.45 7.22 -16.87
CA LEU A 106 16.20 6.42 -17.85
C LEU A 106 15.67 6.64 -19.28
N ALA A 107 14.35 6.61 -19.45
CA ALA A 107 13.72 6.72 -20.77
C ALA A 107 13.81 8.13 -21.36
N THR A 108 13.84 9.18 -20.53
CA THR A 108 13.77 10.57 -21.00
C THR A 108 15.09 11.34 -20.92
N GLY A 109 16.07 10.85 -20.15
CA GLY A 109 17.31 11.58 -19.85
C GLY A 109 17.11 12.80 -18.94
N ARG A 110 15.89 13.05 -18.45
CA ARG A 110 15.57 14.21 -17.60
C ARG A 110 15.81 13.87 -16.13
N THR A 111 16.31 14.85 -15.37
CA THR A 111 16.66 14.65 -13.96
C THR A 111 15.54 15.01 -12.99
N LYS A 112 14.68 15.96 -13.38
CA LYS A 112 13.61 16.51 -12.53
C LYS A 112 12.28 15.78 -12.76
N ILE A 113 11.46 15.72 -11.71
CA ILE A 113 10.06 15.31 -11.77
C ILE A 113 9.17 16.47 -11.32
N LEU A 114 7.93 16.47 -11.78
CA LEU A 114 6.89 17.37 -11.28
C LEU A 114 6.07 16.63 -10.23
N VAL A 115 5.85 17.27 -9.08
CA VAL A 115 4.95 16.81 -8.02
C VAL A 115 4.00 17.92 -7.65
N PHE A 116 2.81 17.58 -7.15
CA PHE A 116 1.85 18.57 -6.68
C PHE A 116 2.06 18.85 -5.19
N ASN A 117 1.85 20.11 -4.78
CA ASN A 117 1.91 20.48 -3.37
C ASN A 117 0.92 19.62 -2.56
N TRP A 118 1.33 19.13 -1.39
CA TRP A 118 0.56 18.21 -0.53
C TRP A 118 0.28 16.81 -1.11
N CYS A 119 0.98 16.38 -2.15
CA CYS A 119 0.91 15.00 -2.61
C CYS A 119 1.46 14.00 -1.57
N TYR A 120 1.07 12.74 -1.71
CA TYR A 120 1.65 11.63 -0.96
C TYR A 120 1.87 10.45 -1.91
N HIS A 121 3.12 10.00 -1.98
CA HIS A 121 3.53 8.88 -2.83
C HIS A 121 4.29 7.81 -2.03
N GLY A 122 4.04 7.75 -0.72
CA GLY A 122 4.83 6.96 0.22
C GLY A 122 6.09 7.68 0.66
N THR A 123 7.06 6.93 1.17
CA THR A 123 8.39 7.43 1.57
C THR A 123 9.32 7.60 0.36
N VAL A 124 8.89 8.41 -0.60
CA VAL A 124 9.64 8.78 -1.81
C VAL A 124 10.22 10.17 -1.64
N ASP A 125 11.53 10.27 -1.51
CA ASP A 125 12.26 11.49 -1.18
C ASP A 125 11.89 12.68 -2.07
N GLU A 126 11.77 12.47 -3.40
CA GLU A 126 11.46 13.55 -4.33
C GLU A 126 10.05 14.12 -4.19
N THR A 127 9.17 13.41 -3.48
CA THR A 127 7.78 13.81 -3.24
C THR A 127 7.58 14.43 -1.86
N PHE A 128 8.61 14.41 -1.00
CA PHE A 128 8.59 15.04 0.31
C PHE A 128 8.94 16.53 0.21
N ALA A 129 8.08 17.29 -0.47
CA ALA A 129 8.24 18.72 -0.68
C ALA A 129 6.89 19.44 -0.57
N THR A 130 6.88 20.64 0.03
CA THR A 130 5.70 21.49 0.12
C THR A 130 6.04 22.96 -0.08
N LEU A 131 5.07 23.75 -0.53
CA LEU A 131 5.22 25.21 -0.66
C LEU A 131 4.93 25.89 0.68
N GLY A 132 5.79 26.83 1.08
CA GLY A 132 5.51 27.76 2.19
C GLY A 132 5.75 27.23 3.61
N TRP A 133 6.42 26.09 3.78
CA TRP A 133 6.76 25.57 5.12
C TRP A 133 8.11 26.14 5.61
N VAL A 134 8.05 26.94 6.68
CA VAL A 134 9.19 27.55 7.39
C VAL A 134 8.99 27.27 8.88
N GLY A 135 9.45 26.11 9.35
CA GLY A 135 9.36 25.74 10.77
C GLY A 135 10.04 24.39 11.01
N PRO A 136 10.36 23.99 12.24
CA PRO A 136 10.85 22.65 12.51
C PRO A 136 9.73 21.60 12.35
N LEU A 137 10.10 20.38 11.95
CA LEU A 137 9.20 19.23 12.00
C LEU A 137 8.83 18.99 13.47
N GLN A 138 7.63 19.40 13.87
CA GLN A 138 7.05 18.92 15.13
C GLN A 138 6.55 17.51 14.84
N VAL A 139 7.40 16.54 15.19
CA VAL A 139 7.05 15.12 15.29
C VAL A 139 6.39 14.88 16.64
#